data_AF-A6UTY7-F1
#
_entry.id   AF-A6UTY7-F1
#
_cell.length_a   1.000
_cell.length_b   1.000
_cell.length_c   1.000
_cell.angle_alpha   90.00
_cell.angle_beta   90.00
_cell.angle_gamma   90.00
#
_symmetry.space_group_name_H-M   'P 1'
#
loop_
_entity.id
_entity.type
_entity.pdbx_description
1 polymer ?
#
loop_
_entity_poly.entity_id
_entity_poly.type
_entity_poly.pdbx_seq_one_letter_code
_entity_poly.pdbx_strand_id
1 'polypeptide(L)'
;MSSSLWYLYEFVRKKWISNFTCAKTDVESTIPQKRYRKIPVMVELPEKCISCGACAGACPCFAIEMVKNDEYNKELPVIDDDSCITCALCVESCPTGVLDIGTVKEDTDGRAFSVPKYTNLIIDEELCVNCGLCKNACPVDAIDYNEKTHYIIDNDCIECMECIKVCPVKDAIKTYDEKLLKEKFDKTQYLKYDRLTKLDNFNEDIEDGKNNNSDNNIDNNSNDNNNGDMDADTTADITMNNEDMPRIVKSLCIRCYNCVDVCPDGVDLDNYTVNTDSWEDICLAVCPTTAMRIGAVEKISKITDKCYIVNEDACIGCRICYKVCGVDDTINISSETRMPYINPKLCVRCGLCYNECPVNAIDLTDTKIVENTCEVRKAKDEFRNVIRQDLDEFSKKYLASKLEINKTMEKTINKSIT
;
A
#
# COMPACT_ATOMS: atom_id res chain seq x y z
N MET A 1 -33.64 -13.93 56.28
CA MET A 1 -32.75 -15.10 56.49
C MET A 1 -31.44 -14.84 55.77
N SER A 2 -30.33 -15.44 56.21
CA SER A 2 -29.00 -15.21 55.62
C SER A 2 -28.90 -15.77 54.20
N SER A 3 -28.17 -15.08 53.32
CA SER A 3 -27.97 -15.47 51.90
C SER A 3 -27.31 -16.84 51.76
N SER A 4 -26.37 -17.18 52.64
CA SER A 4 -25.71 -18.49 52.69
C SER A 4 -26.69 -19.65 52.87
N LEU A 5 -27.75 -19.48 53.66
CA LEU A 5 -28.80 -20.49 53.85
C LEU A 5 -29.65 -20.69 52.59
N TRP A 6 -29.85 -19.63 51.79
CA TRP A 6 -30.54 -19.71 50.51
C TRP A 6 -29.69 -20.39 49.43
N TYR A 7 -28.39 -20.08 49.36
CA TYR A 7 -27.47 -20.80 48.48
C TYR A 7 -27.36 -22.29 48.84
N LEU A 8 -27.28 -22.63 50.13
CA LEU A 8 -27.26 -24.03 50.57
C LEU A 8 -28.54 -24.78 50.12
N TYR A 9 -29.70 -24.11 50.16
CA TYR A 9 -30.96 -24.67 49.68
C TYR A 9 -31.00 -24.89 48.16
N GLU A 10 -30.43 -24.00 47.36
CA GLU A 10 -30.30 -24.19 45.91
C GLU A 10 -29.37 -25.37 45.57
N PHE A 11 -28.18 -25.44 46.17
CA PHE A 11 -27.22 -26.55 45.92
C PHE A 11 -27.76 -27.93 46.36
N VAL A 12 -28.59 -27.98 47.41
CA VAL A 12 -29.18 -29.24 47.92
C VAL A 12 -30.44 -29.67 47.13
N ARG A 13 -30.93 -28.87 46.18
CA ARG A 13 -32.05 -29.30 45.32
C ARG A 13 -31.67 -30.53 44.49
N LYS A 14 -32.49 -31.59 44.59
CA LYS A 14 -32.37 -32.81 43.75
C LYS A 14 -32.20 -32.51 42.26
N LYS A 15 -32.84 -31.46 41.72
CA LYS A 15 -32.69 -31.05 40.32
C LYS A 15 -31.32 -30.44 40.01
N TRP A 16 -30.73 -29.68 40.93
CA TRP A 16 -29.35 -29.18 40.76
C TRP A 16 -28.36 -30.33 40.86
N ILE A 17 -28.46 -31.15 41.91
CA ILE A 17 -27.59 -32.32 42.12
C ILE A 17 -27.66 -33.27 40.91
N SER A 18 -28.86 -33.64 40.45
CA SER A 18 -29.02 -34.54 39.30
C SER A 18 -28.48 -33.95 38.00
N ASN A 19 -28.58 -32.63 37.80
CA ASN A 19 -28.01 -31.98 36.63
C ASN A 19 -26.48 -31.92 36.72
N PHE A 20 -25.92 -31.74 37.92
CA PHE A 20 -24.47 -31.69 38.15
C PHE A 20 -23.82 -33.08 38.04
N THR A 21 -24.40 -34.11 38.66
CA THR A 21 -23.85 -35.48 38.63
C THR A 21 -24.08 -36.20 37.30
N CYS A 22 -25.04 -35.75 36.49
CA CYS A 22 -25.27 -36.24 35.14
C CYS A 22 -24.83 -35.24 34.05
N ALA A 23 -24.10 -34.19 34.42
CA ALA A 23 -23.40 -33.34 33.46
C ALA A 23 -22.30 -34.18 32.81
N LYS A 24 -22.56 -34.61 31.57
CA LYS A 24 -21.48 -35.09 30.71
C LYS A 24 -20.70 -33.86 30.26
N THR A 25 -19.45 -33.75 30.68
CA THR A 25 -18.46 -33.05 29.86
C THR A 25 -18.48 -33.68 28.48
N ASP A 26 -18.49 -32.89 27.42
CA ASP A 26 -18.30 -33.41 26.08
C ASP A 26 -16.95 -34.14 26.00
N VAL A 27 -16.89 -35.20 25.19
CA VAL A 27 -15.62 -35.91 24.97
C VAL A 27 -14.66 -34.91 24.35
N GLU A 28 -13.57 -34.63 25.05
CA GLU A 28 -12.63 -33.56 24.73
C GLU A 28 -12.05 -33.78 23.33
N SER A 29 -12.62 -33.10 22.33
CA SER A 29 -12.31 -33.29 20.92
C SER A 29 -11.07 -32.49 20.52
N THR A 30 -10.03 -32.58 21.35
CA THR A 30 -8.68 -32.10 21.07
C THR A 30 -8.02 -32.99 20.02
N ILE A 31 -8.50 -32.85 18.77
CA ILE A 31 -7.57 -32.83 17.65
C ILE A 31 -6.79 -31.52 17.82
N PRO A 32 -5.55 -31.54 18.33
CA PRO A 32 -4.81 -30.30 18.52
C PRO A 32 -4.64 -29.64 17.15
N GLN A 33 -4.83 -28.32 17.08
CA GLN A 33 -4.59 -27.59 15.84
C GLN A 33 -3.13 -27.79 15.41
N LYS A 34 -2.83 -27.75 14.11
CA LYS A 34 -1.46 -27.97 13.58
C LYS A 34 -0.35 -27.14 14.26
N ARG A 35 -0.69 -25.97 14.81
CA ARG A 35 0.22 -25.05 15.51
C ARG A 35 0.30 -25.27 17.03
N TYR A 36 -0.34 -26.32 17.57
CA TYR A 36 -0.24 -26.69 18.98
C TYR A 36 1.19 -27.13 19.29
N ARG A 37 1.89 -26.33 20.10
CA ARG A 37 3.21 -26.69 20.62
C ARG A 37 3.04 -27.87 21.56
N LYS A 38 3.67 -29.00 21.23
CA LYS A 38 3.73 -30.14 22.13
C LYS A 38 4.57 -29.79 23.36
N ILE A 39 4.44 -30.57 24.42
CA ILE A 39 5.48 -30.64 25.45
C ILE A 39 6.78 -31.09 24.75
N PRO A 40 7.96 -30.50 25.04
CA PRO A 40 9.21 -30.93 24.44
C PRO A 40 9.45 -32.41 24.72
N VAL A 41 9.52 -33.23 23.68
CA VAL A 41 9.72 -34.68 23.85
C VAL A 41 11.11 -34.89 24.45
N MET A 42 11.23 -35.86 25.37
CA MET A 42 12.49 -36.11 26.10
C MET A 42 13.67 -36.24 25.13
N VAL A 43 14.58 -35.26 25.19
CA VAL A 43 16.02 -35.37 24.94
C VAL A 43 16.36 -36.45 23.90
N GLU A 44 16.07 -36.18 22.62
CA GLU A 44 16.16 -37.19 21.54
C GLU A 44 17.57 -37.79 21.38
N LEU A 45 18.59 -37.11 21.90
CA LEU A 45 19.99 -37.57 21.92
C LEU A 45 20.63 -37.32 23.31
N PRO A 46 20.40 -38.21 24.30
CA PRO A 46 20.89 -38.04 25.67
C PRO A 46 22.41 -37.85 25.75
N GLU A 47 23.16 -38.51 24.89
CA GLU A 47 24.62 -38.40 24.78
C GLU A 47 25.10 -36.95 24.57
N LYS A 48 24.37 -36.14 23.79
CA LYS A 48 24.71 -34.74 23.50
C LYS A 48 24.39 -33.76 24.64
N CYS A 49 23.62 -34.18 25.65
CA CYS A 49 23.36 -33.32 26.82
C CYS A 49 24.63 -33.16 27.66
N ILE A 50 25.03 -31.91 27.95
CA ILE A 50 26.20 -31.58 28.78
C ILE A 50 25.84 -31.24 30.23
N SER A 51 24.63 -31.61 30.68
CA SER A 51 24.14 -31.44 32.06
C SER A 51 24.25 -30.01 32.64
N CYS A 52 24.26 -28.98 31.78
CA CYS A 52 24.57 -27.59 32.17
C CYS A 52 23.44 -26.83 32.87
N GLY A 53 22.29 -27.44 33.15
CA GLY A 53 21.14 -26.84 33.86
C GLY A 53 20.43 -25.66 33.17
N ALA A 54 20.94 -25.17 32.03
CA ALA A 54 20.44 -23.97 31.36
C ALA A 54 18.93 -24.00 31.04
N CYS A 55 18.41 -25.16 30.62
CA CYS A 55 16.98 -25.37 30.35
C CYS A 55 16.10 -25.24 31.61
N ALA A 56 16.58 -25.72 32.77
CA ALA A 56 15.88 -25.57 34.05
C ALA A 56 15.93 -24.11 34.53
N GLY A 57 17.09 -23.45 34.45
CA GLY A 57 17.26 -22.04 34.78
C GLY A 57 16.45 -21.09 33.88
N ALA A 58 16.17 -21.48 32.64
CA ALA A 58 15.33 -20.74 31.70
C ALA A 58 13.83 -21.06 31.82
N CYS A 59 13.40 -21.96 32.70
CA CYS A 59 12.00 -22.38 32.77
C CYS A 59 11.17 -21.45 33.68
N PRO A 60 10.28 -20.59 33.16
CA PRO A 60 9.57 -19.59 33.96
C PRO A 60 8.48 -20.19 34.87
N CYS A 61 8.12 -21.45 34.65
CA CYS A 61 7.17 -22.22 35.45
C CYS A 61 7.86 -23.26 36.35
N PHE A 62 9.20 -23.33 36.35
CA PHE A 62 10.00 -24.32 37.10
C PHE A 62 9.68 -25.80 36.78
N ALA A 63 9.00 -26.06 35.65
CA ALA A 63 8.56 -27.38 35.20
C ALA A 63 9.69 -28.29 34.67
N ILE A 64 10.94 -28.08 35.09
CA ILE A 64 12.11 -28.87 34.64
C ILE A 64 13.06 -29.11 35.82
N GLU A 65 13.26 -30.38 36.17
CA GLU A 65 14.21 -30.83 37.21
C GLU A 65 15.41 -31.55 36.56
N MET A 66 16.62 -31.32 37.06
CA MET A 66 17.83 -32.03 36.61
C MET A 66 17.99 -33.31 37.44
N VAL A 67 17.65 -34.45 36.85
CA VAL A 67 17.65 -35.75 37.54
C VAL A 67 18.83 -36.60 37.06
N LYS A 68 19.55 -37.24 37.99
CA LYS A 68 20.64 -38.17 37.66
C LYS A 68 20.09 -39.40 36.92
N ASN A 69 20.55 -39.60 35.69
CA ASN A 69 20.32 -40.81 34.91
C ASN A 69 21.56 -41.73 35.03
N ASP A 70 21.35 -42.96 35.50
CA ASP A 70 22.43 -43.94 35.74
C ASP A 70 22.92 -44.65 34.46
N GLU A 71 22.12 -44.73 33.40
CA GLU A 71 22.48 -45.33 32.11
C GLU A 71 23.54 -44.48 31.39
N TYR A 72 23.36 -43.15 31.41
CA TYR A 72 24.32 -42.19 30.85
C TYR A 72 25.28 -41.58 31.89
N ASN A 73 25.17 -42.02 33.16
CA ASN A 73 25.94 -41.55 34.32
C ASN A 73 26.06 -40.00 34.43
N LYS A 74 24.96 -39.28 34.20
CA LYS A 74 24.91 -37.81 34.21
C LYS A 74 23.50 -37.29 34.47
N GLU A 75 23.39 -36.00 34.78
CA GLU A 75 22.09 -35.36 35.02
C GLU A 75 21.42 -34.96 33.69
N LEU A 76 20.14 -35.32 33.55
CA LEU A 76 19.31 -35.01 32.39
C LEU A 76 18.05 -34.24 32.85
N PRO A 77 17.52 -33.32 32.04
CA PRO A 77 16.28 -32.62 32.36
C PRO A 77 15.09 -33.58 32.25
N VAL A 78 14.34 -33.72 33.33
CA VAL A 78 12.98 -34.29 33.37
C VAL A 78 12.02 -33.11 33.36
N ILE A 79 10.99 -33.17 32.51
CA ILE A 79 9.98 -32.11 32.36
C ILE A 79 8.69 -32.58 33.05
N ASP A 80 8.04 -31.68 33.80
CA ASP A 80 6.71 -31.89 34.33
C ASP A 80 5.65 -31.42 33.32
N ASP A 81 4.96 -32.37 32.70
CA ASP A 81 3.92 -32.18 31.71
C ASP A 81 2.80 -31.26 32.19
N ASP A 82 2.37 -31.38 33.46
CA ASP A 82 1.25 -30.63 34.04
C ASP A 82 1.63 -29.16 34.32
N SER A 83 2.90 -28.89 34.63
CA SER A 83 3.41 -27.53 34.86
C SER A 83 3.94 -26.84 33.60
N CYS A 84 4.13 -27.56 32.48
CA CYS A 84 4.81 -27.05 31.30
C CYS A 84 3.92 -26.15 30.42
N ILE A 85 4.12 -24.83 30.50
CA ILE A 85 3.36 -23.85 29.68
C ILE A 85 3.71 -23.82 28.17
N THR A 86 4.48 -24.78 27.65
CA THR A 86 4.89 -24.91 26.22
C THR A 86 5.59 -23.67 25.61
N CYS A 87 6.24 -22.85 26.44
CA CYS A 87 6.86 -21.58 26.00
C CYS A 87 8.12 -21.74 25.12
N ALA A 88 8.73 -22.94 25.08
CA ALA A 88 9.95 -23.29 24.34
C ALA A 88 11.28 -22.61 24.76
N LEU A 89 11.29 -21.76 25.80
CA LEU A 89 12.51 -21.08 26.27
C LEU A 89 13.65 -22.04 26.68
N CYS A 90 13.31 -23.26 27.12
CA CYS A 90 14.25 -24.34 27.41
C CYS A 90 14.96 -24.90 26.16
N VAL A 91 14.36 -24.78 24.98
CA VAL A 91 14.95 -25.14 23.67
C VAL A 91 15.92 -24.04 23.22
N GLU A 92 15.48 -22.78 23.26
CA GLU A 92 16.31 -21.62 22.85
C GLU A 92 17.55 -21.44 23.74
N SER A 93 17.43 -21.73 25.03
CA SER A 93 18.54 -21.70 25.99
C SER A 93 19.47 -22.93 25.95
N CYS A 94 19.22 -23.92 25.10
CA CYS A 94 19.98 -25.17 25.07
C CYS A 94 21.25 -25.03 24.20
N PRO A 95 22.47 -24.91 24.77
CA PRO A 95 23.68 -24.65 23.99
C PRO A 95 24.12 -25.81 23.09
N THR A 96 23.52 -27.00 23.27
CA THR A 96 23.76 -28.21 22.47
C THR A 96 22.58 -28.63 21.60
N GLY A 97 21.46 -27.88 21.61
CA GLY A 97 20.29 -28.14 20.75
C GLY A 97 19.62 -29.51 20.97
N VAL A 98 19.62 -30.01 22.21
CA VAL A 98 19.22 -31.39 22.56
C VAL A 98 17.75 -31.53 22.95
N LEU A 99 17.09 -30.42 23.28
CA LEU A 99 15.64 -30.36 23.44
C LEU A 99 15.01 -29.88 22.12
N ASP A 100 13.88 -30.46 21.73
CA ASP A 100 13.10 -30.04 20.58
C ASP A 100 11.59 -30.09 20.89
N ILE A 101 10.81 -29.31 20.15
CA ILE A 101 9.35 -29.16 20.32
C ILE A 101 8.56 -29.62 19.08
N GLY A 102 9.26 -30.25 18.12
CA GLY A 102 8.67 -30.92 16.96
C GLY A 102 8.41 -29.99 15.77
N THR A 103 7.17 -29.99 15.27
CA THR A 103 6.76 -29.44 13.96
C THR A 103 6.69 -27.91 13.91
N VAL A 104 7.76 -27.26 14.36
CA VAL A 104 8.10 -25.87 14.02
C VAL A 104 9.20 -25.88 12.96
N LYS A 105 10.29 -26.66 13.16
CA LYS A 105 11.48 -26.62 12.30
C LYS A 105 11.20 -27.01 10.83
N GLU A 106 10.33 -27.99 10.61
CA GLU A 106 10.00 -28.50 9.26
C GLU A 106 9.13 -27.52 8.43
N ASP A 107 8.41 -26.61 9.09
CA ASP A 107 7.48 -25.65 8.45
C ASP A 107 8.09 -24.22 8.33
N THR A 108 9.26 -23.91 8.92
CA THR A 108 9.75 -22.52 9.09
C THR A 108 11.22 -22.23 8.70
N ASP A 109 11.93 -23.13 8.00
CA ASP A 109 13.33 -22.95 7.56
C ASP A 109 14.27 -22.42 8.67
N GLY A 110 14.10 -22.93 9.89
CA GLY A 110 14.96 -22.62 11.04
C GLY A 110 14.66 -21.32 11.79
N ARG A 111 13.58 -20.57 11.45
CA ARG A 111 13.13 -19.44 12.28
C ARG A 111 12.16 -19.91 13.37
N ALA A 112 12.49 -19.65 14.64
CA ALA A 112 11.74 -20.11 15.81
C ALA A 112 10.35 -19.46 15.98
N PHE A 113 10.13 -18.30 15.34
CA PHE A 113 8.84 -17.61 15.33
C PHE A 113 8.13 -17.85 14.00
N SER A 114 6.88 -18.34 14.06
CA SER A 114 5.95 -18.17 12.95
C SER A 114 5.51 -16.70 12.91
N VAL A 115 6.41 -15.84 12.43
CA VAL A 115 6.04 -14.50 11.95
C VAL A 115 4.87 -14.71 11.00
N PRO A 116 3.76 -13.93 11.10
CA PRO A 116 2.72 -14.00 10.10
C PRO A 116 3.36 -13.85 8.71
N LYS A 117 2.96 -14.70 7.75
CA LYS A 117 3.28 -14.43 6.36
C LYS A 117 2.43 -13.24 5.95
N TYR A 118 2.96 -12.04 6.20
CA TYR A 118 2.28 -10.79 5.89
C TYR A 118 2.07 -10.73 4.37
N THR A 119 0.88 -11.09 3.91
CA THR A 119 0.45 -10.96 2.52
C THR A 119 0.07 -9.50 2.28
N ASN A 120 1.07 -8.63 2.39
CA ASN A 120 0.88 -7.19 2.57
C ASN A 120 0.05 -6.59 1.43
N LEU A 121 -1.16 -6.18 1.77
CA LEU A 121 -2.11 -5.53 0.89
C LEU A 121 -1.81 -4.03 0.86
N ILE A 122 -1.40 -3.49 -0.28
CA ILE A 122 -1.20 -2.05 -0.45
C ILE A 122 -2.15 -1.51 -1.52
N ILE A 123 -2.80 -0.38 -1.23
CA ILE A 123 -3.63 0.36 -2.17
C ILE A 123 -2.76 1.42 -2.88
N ASP A 124 -2.74 1.37 -4.20
CA ASP A 124 -1.95 2.24 -5.08
C ASP A 124 -2.65 3.60 -5.25
N GLU A 125 -2.11 4.68 -4.69
CA GLU A 125 -2.79 6.00 -4.69
C GLU A 125 -3.00 6.62 -6.09
N GLU A 126 -2.18 6.22 -7.06
CA GLU A 126 -2.32 6.69 -8.45
C GLU A 126 -3.45 5.94 -9.17
N LEU A 127 -3.57 4.62 -8.94
CA LEU A 127 -4.68 3.83 -9.49
C LEU A 127 -5.97 3.95 -8.67
N CYS A 128 -5.90 4.34 -7.40
CA CYS A 128 -7.07 4.47 -6.53
C CYS A 128 -7.96 5.61 -7.00
N VAL A 129 -9.23 5.31 -7.22
CA VAL A 129 -10.29 6.27 -7.59
C VAL A 129 -11.23 6.57 -6.41
N ASN A 130 -10.71 6.40 -5.19
CA ASN A 130 -11.33 6.74 -3.89
C ASN A 130 -12.79 6.28 -3.68
N CYS A 131 -13.18 5.16 -4.29
CA CYS A 131 -14.60 4.79 -4.50
C CYS A 131 -15.36 4.17 -3.32
N GLY A 132 -14.74 3.91 -2.17
CA GLY A 132 -15.40 3.33 -0.99
C GLY A 132 -15.63 1.80 -1.00
N LEU A 133 -15.62 1.16 -2.18
CA LEU A 133 -16.00 -0.25 -2.32
C LEU A 133 -15.16 -1.22 -1.48
N CYS A 134 -13.85 -1.02 -1.42
CA CYS A 134 -12.96 -1.86 -0.62
C CYS A 134 -13.24 -1.74 0.89
N LYS A 135 -13.55 -0.53 1.40
CA LYS A 135 -13.91 -0.31 2.80
C LYS A 135 -15.23 -1.00 3.14
N ASN A 136 -16.27 -0.78 2.32
CA ASN A 136 -17.58 -1.39 2.50
C ASN A 136 -17.59 -2.93 2.42
N ALA A 137 -16.56 -3.54 1.83
CA ALA A 137 -16.40 -4.99 1.72
C ALA A 137 -15.44 -5.57 2.77
N CYS A 138 -14.85 -4.76 3.65
CA CYS A 138 -13.96 -5.24 4.70
C CYS A 138 -14.78 -5.81 5.88
N PRO A 139 -14.66 -7.10 6.22
CA PRO A 139 -15.45 -7.70 7.31
C PRO A 139 -14.97 -7.30 8.72
N VAL A 140 -13.93 -6.48 8.82
CA VAL A 140 -13.24 -6.09 10.06
C VAL A 140 -12.88 -4.59 10.09
N ASP A 141 -13.45 -3.78 9.17
CA ASP A 141 -13.23 -2.33 9.04
C ASP A 141 -11.76 -1.84 8.94
N ALA A 142 -10.81 -2.73 8.68
CA ALA A 142 -9.35 -2.48 8.58
C ALA A 142 -8.89 -1.65 7.36
N ILE A 143 -9.77 -0.85 6.77
CA ILE A 143 -9.49 0.01 5.62
C ILE A 143 -10.06 1.39 5.91
N ASP A 144 -9.23 2.42 5.81
CA ASP A 144 -9.64 3.81 5.97
C ASP A 144 -9.22 4.67 4.77
N TYR A 145 -9.47 5.98 4.78
CA TYR A 145 -9.22 6.84 3.63
C TYR A 145 -8.72 8.23 4.00
N ASN A 146 -7.97 8.83 3.07
CA ASN A 146 -7.62 10.23 3.06
C ASN A 146 -8.21 10.90 1.81
N GLU A 147 -7.85 12.16 1.57
CA GLU A 147 -8.37 12.95 0.44
C GLU A 147 -8.07 12.32 -0.94
N LYS A 148 -6.99 11.52 -1.07
CA LYS A 148 -6.49 10.99 -2.35
C LYS A 148 -6.68 9.48 -2.53
N THR A 149 -6.58 8.71 -1.45
CA THR A 149 -6.62 7.24 -1.51
C THR A 149 -7.20 6.62 -0.25
N HIS A 150 -7.66 5.39 -0.39
CA HIS A 150 -7.83 4.47 0.72
C HIS A 150 -6.46 3.90 1.14
N TYR A 151 -6.33 3.50 2.40
CA TYR A 151 -5.17 2.83 2.98
C TYR A 151 -5.63 1.72 3.94
N ILE A 152 -4.75 0.75 4.20
CA ILE A 152 -5.06 -0.43 5.02
C ILE A 152 -4.38 -0.28 6.38
N ILE A 153 -5.03 -0.74 7.44
CA ILE A 153 -4.47 -0.76 8.79
C ILE A 153 -3.92 -2.16 9.05
N ASP A 154 -2.61 -2.32 8.91
CA ASP A 154 -1.94 -3.63 8.85
C ASP A 154 -2.24 -4.54 10.05
N ASN A 155 -2.36 -3.97 11.25
CA ASN A 155 -2.65 -4.72 12.48
C ASN A 155 -4.08 -5.28 12.54
N ASP A 156 -5.02 -4.68 11.82
CA ASP A 156 -6.44 -5.04 11.85
C ASP A 156 -6.82 -5.96 10.64
N CYS A 157 -5.93 -6.06 9.64
CA CYS A 157 -6.24 -6.75 8.39
C CYS A 157 -6.13 -8.28 8.51
N ILE A 158 -7.25 -8.99 8.33
CA ILE A 158 -7.32 -10.46 8.37
C ILE A 158 -7.04 -11.16 7.02
N GLU A 159 -6.40 -10.47 6.07
CA GLU A 159 -5.98 -10.99 4.74
C GLU A 159 -7.07 -11.70 3.90
N CYS A 160 -8.36 -11.45 4.14
CA CYS A 160 -9.49 -12.13 3.47
C CYS A 160 -9.63 -11.86 1.95
N MET A 161 -8.83 -10.93 1.40
CA MET A 161 -8.78 -10.49 -0.01
C MET A 161 -10.11 -9.98 -0.62
N GLU A 162 -11.16 -9.76 0.18
CA GLU A 162 -12.46 -9.30 -0.35
C GLU A 162 -12.37 -7.91 -1.00
N CYS A 163 -11.53 -7.03 -0.43
CA CYS A 163 -11.22 -5.71 -0.98
C CYS A 163 -10.67 -5.75 -2.42
N ILE A 164 -9.90 -6.79 -2.80
CA ILE A 164 -9.41 -6.99 -4.17
C ILE A 164 -10.59 -7.35 -5.10
N LYS A 165 -11.44 -8.30 -4.68
CA LYS A 165 -12.54 -8.84 -5.49
C LYS A 165 -13.55 -7.76 -5.89
N VAL A 166 -13.83 -6.82 -4.99
CA VAL A 166 -14.77 -5.70 -5.23
C VAL A 166 -14.12 -4.49 -5.93
N CYS A 167 -12.79 -4.47 -6.11
CA CYS A 167 -12.12 -3.30 -6.66
C CYS A 167 -12.43 -3.14 -8.16
N PRO A 168 -13.01 -2.00 -8.61
CA PRO A 168 -13.32 -1.82 -10.02
C PRO A 168 -12.06 -1.56 -10.85
N VAL A 169 -11.02 -0.95 -10.28
CA VAL A 169 -9.78 -0.64 -11.00
C VAL A 169 -8.82 -1.83 -10.95
N LYS A 170 -8.24 -2.19 -12.09
CA LYS A 170 -7.25 -3.28 -12.18
C LYS A 170 -5.96 -2.88 -11.48
N ASP A 171 -5.34 -3.82 -10.75
CA ASP A 171 -4.03 -3.68 -10.07
C ASP A 171 -3.93 -2.52 -9.04
N ALA A 172 -5.05 -1.88 -8.67
CA ALA A 172 -5.11 -0.77 -7.71
C ALA A 172 -4.97 -1.21 -6.25
N ILE A 173 -5.12 -2.52 -5.97
CA ILE A 173 -4.72 -3.15 -4.72
C ILE A 173 -3.71 -4.23 -5.09
N LYS A 174 -2.52 -4.14 -4.53
CA LYS A 174 -1.39 -5.04 -4.80
C LYS A 174 -1.08 -5.87 -3.56
N THR A 175 -0.58 -7.08 -3.78
CA THR A 175 -0.04 -7.97 -2.76
C THR A 175 1.43 -8.24 -3.05
N TYR A 176 2.26 -8.34 -2.02
CA TYR A 176 3.62 -8.86 -2.15
C TYR A 176 3.94 -9.85 -1.03
N ASP A 177 4.60 -10.94 -1.40
CA ASP A 177 4.97 -12.02 -0.49
C ASP A 177 6.42 -11.84 -0.01
N GLU A 178 6.75 -12.40 1.17
CA GLU A 178 8.13 -12.44 1.66
C GLU A 178 9.10 -13.08 0.63
N LYS A 179 8.63 -14.05 -0.16
CA LYS A 179 9.43 -14.67 -1.23
C LYS A 179 9.81 -13.66 -2.32
N LEU A 180 8.86 -12.88 -2.82
CA LEU A 180 9.11 -11.87 -3.86
C LEU A 180 10.01 -10.76 -3.33
N LEU A 181 9.80 -10.36 -2.07
CA LEU A 181 10.64 -9.39 -1.38
C LEU A 181 12.08 -9.90 -1.25
N LYS A 182 12.29 -11.17 -0.86
CA LYS A 182 13.61 -11.80 -0.81
C LYS A 182 14.27 -11.88 -2.19
N GLU A 183 13.56 -12.36 -3.21
CA GLU A 183 14.08 -12.44 -4.59
C GLU A 183 14.57 -11.06 -5.09
N LYS A 184 13.87 -9.99 -4.70
CA LYS A 184 14.25 -8.61 -4.99
C LYS A 184 15.48 -8.16 -4.21
N PHE A 185 15.62 -8.51 -2.92
CA PHE A 185 16.84 -8.28 -2.13
C PHE A 185 18.06 -9.04 -2.68
N ASP A 186 17.91 -10.32 -2.99
CA ASP A 186 18.98 -11.15 -3.56
C ASP A 186 19.46 -10.55 -4.90
N LYS A 187 18.52 -10.04 -5.72
CA LYS A 187 18.82 -9.30 -6.95
C LYS A 187 19.52 -7.95 -6.71
N THR A 188 19.12 -7.18 -5.70
CA THR A 188 19.82 -5.95 -5.28
C THR A 188 21.28 -6.24 -4.95
N GLN A 189 21.53 -7.27 -4.15
CA GLN A 189 22.90 -7.64 -3.73
C GLN A 189 23.75 -8.06 -4.94
N TYR A 190 23.21 -8.87 -5.85
CA TYR A 190 23.89 -9.24 -7.10
C TYR A 190 24.28 -8.01 -7.93
N LEU A 191 23.34 -7.09 -8.18
CA LEU A 191 23.58 -5.89 -8.99
C LEU A 191 24.57 -4.91 -8.33
N LYS A 192 24.52 -4.80 -7.01
CA LYS A 192 25.47 -3.99 -6.22
C LYS A 192 26.88 -4.57 -6.26
N TYR A 193 27.01 -5.90 -6.18
CA TYR A 193 28.31 -6.59 -6.30
C TYR A 193 28.88 -6.54 -7.72
N ASP A 194 28.06 -6.80 -8.74
CA ASP A 194 28.44 -6.67 -10.16
C ASP A 194 28.98 -5.27 -10.48
N ARG A 195 28.30 -4.21 -10.01
CA ARG A 195 28.78 -2.82 -10.11
C ARG A 195 30.14 -2.62 -9.44
N LEU A 196 30.32 -3.10 -8.21
CA LEU A 196 31.58 -2.95 -7.47
C LEU A 196 32.73 -3.67 -8.19
N THR A 197 32.55 -4.94 -8.57
CA THR A 197 33.59 -5.68 -9.33
C THR A 197 33.94 -5.04 -10.67
N LYS A 198 32.99 -4.36 -11.32
CA LYS A 198 33.27 -3.58 -12.54
C LYS A 198 34.09 -2.32 -12.26
N LEU A 199 33.86 -1.62 -11.14
CA LEU A 199 34.75 -0.53 -10.72
C LEU A 199 36.13 -1.04 -10.33
N ASP A 200 36.21 -2.14 -9.58
CA ASP A 200 37.48 -2.71 -9.12
C ASP A 200 38.36 -3.11 -10.32
N ASN A 201 37.80 -3.86 -11.28
CA ASN A 201 38.50 -4.18 -12.54
C ASN A 201 38.93 -2.92 -13.31
N PHE A 202 38.07 -1.89 -13.38
CA PHE A 202 38.40 -0.64 -14.09
C PHE A 202 39.51 0.16 -13.39
N ASN A 203 39.68 0.00 -12.07
CA ASN A 203 40.80 0.55 -11.32
C ASN A 203 42.08 -0.26 -11.53
N GLU A 204 42.00 -1.60 -11.58
CA GLU A 204 43.13 -2.48 -11.93
C GLU A 204 43.63 -2.20 -13.36
N ASP A 205 42.72 -2.04 -14.34
CA ASP A 205 43.03 -1.62 -15.72
C ASP A 205 43.73 -0.24 -15.78
N ILE A 206 43.49 0.64 -14.81
CA ILE A 206 44.14 1.95 -14.70
C ILE A 206 45.54 1.85 -14.06
N GLU A 207 45.76 0.93 -13.11
CA GLU A 207 47.08 0.72 -12.50
C GLU A 207 48.05 -0.06 -13.42
N ASP A 208 47.57 -1.11 -14.10
CA ASP A 208 48.35 -1.88 -15.08
C ASP A 208 48.36 -1.29 -16.50
N GLY A 209 47.64 -0.18 -16.73
CA GLY A 209 47.49 0.56 -18.00
C GLY A 209 48.76 1.18 -18.62
N LYS A 210 49.96 0.67 -18.27
CA LYS A 210 51.26 1.01 -18.86
C LYS A 210 51.91 -0.17 -19.59
N ASN A 211 51.22 -0.78 -20.57
CA ASN A 211 51.78 -0.99 -21.92
C ASN A 211 50.85 -1.73 -22.90
N ASN A 212 50.74 -1.15 -24.11
CA ASN A 212 50.64 -1.83 -25.41
C ASN A 212 49.44 -2.75 -25.75
N ASN A 213 48.64 -2.25 -26.70
CA ASN A 213 47.86 -2.98 -27.71
C ASN A 213 48.27 -4.45 -28.00
N SER A 214 47.30 -5.37 -28.06
CA SER A 214 47.08 -6.25 -29.24
C SER A 214 45.80 -7.12 -29.15
N ASP A 215 45.16 -7.30 -30.32
CA ASP A 215 44.43 -8.48 -30.80
C ASP A 215 43.18 -9.05 -30.07
N ASN A 216 42.01 -8.46 -30.40
CA ASN A 216 40.92 -9.03 -31.23
C ASN A 216 40.24 -10.41 -30.92
N ASN A 217 38.95 -10.44 -31.32
CA ASN A 217 38.03 -11.59 -31.51
C ASN A 217 37.40 -12.15 -30.20
N ILE A 218 36.18 -12.71 -30.20
CA ILE A 218 35.40 -13.36 -31.28
C ILE A 218 33.96 -12.81 -31.42
N ASP A 219 33.60 -12.54 -32.68
CA ASP A 219 32.30 -12.61 -33.38
C ASP A 219 30.95 -12.60 -32.62
N ASN A 220 30.04 -11.77 -33.14
CA ASN A 220 28.78 -12.29 -33.71
C ASN A 220 28.28 -11.39 -34.86
N ASN A 221 28.55 -11.82 -36.09
CA ASN A 221 27.93 -11.32 -37.33
C ASN A 221 26.67 -12.19 -37.60
N SER A 222 25.59 -11.80 -38.29
CA SER A 222 25.24 -10.60 -39.08
C SER A 222 23.70 -10.38 -38.95
N ASN A 223 22.93 -9.55 -39.68
CA ASN A 223 23.05 -8.65 -40.85
C ASN A 223 21.81 -7.68 -40.79
N ASP A 224 21.46 -6.77 -41.71
CA ASP A 224 21.96 -6.38 -43.04
C ASP A 224 21.70 -4.87 -43.26
N ASN A 225 22.70 -4.14 -43.76
CA ASN A 225 22.68 -2.92 -44.59
C ASN A 225 21.53 -1.89 -44.49
N ASN A 226 21.90 -0.62 -44.22
CA ASN A 226 22.30 0.30 -45.30
C ASN A 226 23.06 1.54 -44.79
N ASN A 227 23.94 2.09 -45.63
CA ASN A 227 24.81 3.24 -45.31
C ASN A 227 24.13 4.58 -45.61
N GLY A 228 24.58 5.66 -44.94
CA GLY A 228 23.99 7.00 -45.06
C GLY A 228 24.87 8.16 -44.58
N ASP A 229 26.19 8.06 -44.79
CA ASP A 229 27.19 9.13 -44.68
C ASP A 229 27.37 9.89 -43.33
N MET A 230 28.40 10.73 -43.29
CA MET A 230 28.85 11.48 -42.12
C MET A 230 28.07 12.78 -41.95
N ASP A 231 27.82 13.16 -40.70
CA ASP A 231 28.07 14.55 -40.28
C ASP A 231 28.60 14.58 -38.85
N ALA A 232 29.35 15.63 -38.53
CA ALA A 232 29.89 15.88 -37.20
C ALA A 232 29.13 17.02 -36.51
N ASP A 233 29.39 17.17 -35.20
CA ASP A 233 29.00 18.32 -34.39
C ASP A 233 27.49 18.47 -34.12
N THR A 234 27.04 17.89 -33.01
CA THR A 234 26.02 18.54 -32.18
C THR A 234 26.12 18.03 -30.74
N THR A 235 26.41 18.93 -29.80
CA THR A 235 26.10 18.70 -28.38
C THR A 235 24.59 18.79 -28.20
N ALA A 236 23.90 17.69 -28.48
CA ALA A 236 22.49 17.57 -28.16
C ALA A 236 22.33 17.43 -26.64
N ASP A 237 21.94 18.52 -25.98
CA ASP A 237 21.30 18.44 -24.67
C ASP A 237 20.03 17.59 -24.84
N ILE A 238 20.12 16.32 -24.46
CA ILE A 238 18.96 15.41 -24.40
C ILE A 238 18.12 15.83 -23.21
N THR A 239 17.38 16.93 -23.41
CA THR A 239 16.27 17.33 -22.54
C THR A 239 15.21 16.24 -22.61
N MET A 240 15.30 15.28 -21.68
CA MET A 240 14.34 14.18 -21.58
C MET A 240 12.93 14.75 -21.51
N ASN A 241 12.00 14.20 -22.28
CA ASN A 241 10.62 14.64 -22.23
C ASN A 241 10.07 14.37 -20.82
N ASN A 242 9.25 15.29 -20.29
CA ASN A 242 8.69 15.19 -18.94
C ASN A 242 7.86 13.89 -18.72
N GLU A 243 7.51 13.18 -19.79
CA GLU A 243 6.79 11.92 -19.78
C GLU A 243 7.66 10.72 -19.37
N ASP A 244 8.99 10.79 -19.56
CA ASP A 244 9.95 9.72 -19.20
C ASP A 244 10.55 9.91 -17.79
N MET A 245 10.07 10.89 -17.02
CA MET A 245 10.64 11.23 -15.71
C MET A 245 10.31 10.18 -14.63
N PRO A 246 11.31 9.67 -13.88
CA PRO A 246 11.12 8.71 -12.81
C PRO A 246 10.61 9.35 -11.51
N ARG A 247 9.79 8.61 -10.75
CA ARG A 247 9.27 9.01 -9.44
C ARG A 247 9.01 7.84 -8.49
N ILE A 248 8.68 8.17 -7.24
CA ILE A 248 8.30 7.21 -6.19
C ILE A 248 6.86 7.43 -5.76
N VAL A 249 6.00 6.42 -5.94
CA VAL A 249 4.64 6.39 -5.41
C VAL A 249 4.71 6.11 -3.91
N LYS A 250 4.18 7.02 -3.09
CA LYS A 250 4.43 7.04 -1.63
C LYS A 250 3.73 5.87 -0.93
N SER A 251 2.45 5.67 -1.24
CA SER A 251 1.61 4.56 -0.78
C SER A 251 2.23 3.18 -1.03
N LEU A 252 2.93 2.99 -2.16
CA LEU A 252 3.60 1.73 -2.52
C LEU A 252 4.98 1.55 -1.86
N CYS A 253 5.56 2.59 -1.28
CA CYS A 253 6.96 2.59 -0.87
C CYS A 253 7.15 2.01 0.54
N ILE A 254 7.42 0.72 0.63
CA ILE A 254 7.68 -0.01 1.88
C ILE A 254 9.06 0.28 2.51
N ARG A 255 9.75 1.34 2.06
CA ARG A 255 11.09 1.76 2.51
C ARG A 255 12.10 0.61 2.66
N CYS A 256 12.14 -0.29 1.67
CA CYS A 256 13.04 -1.46 1.66
C CYS A 256 14.48 -1.14 1.21
N TYR A 257 14.81 0.13 0.92
CA TYR A 257 16.13 0.64 0.50
C TYR A 257 16.76 0.05 -0.78
N ASN A 258 16.25 -1.05 -1.36
CA ASN A 258 16.70 -1.66 -2.63
C ASN A 258 17.05 -0.64 -3.75
N CYS A 259 16.20 0.37 -3.96
CA CYS A 259 16.40 1.38 -4.98
C CYS A 259 17.55 2.35 -4.67
N VAL A 260 17.86 2.59 -3.39
CA VAL A 260 19.03 3.37 -2.94
C VAL A 260 20.29 2.51 -3.02
N ASP A 261 20.21 1.23 -2.64
CA ASP A 261 21.34 0.29 -2.69
C ASP A 261 21.93 0.09 -4.10
N VAL A 262 21.10 0.22 -5.15
CA VAL A 262 21.55 0.19 -6.56
C VAL A 262 21.76 1.57 -7.17
N CYS A 263 21.38 2.66 -6.50
CA CYS A 263 21.37 4.02 -7.07
C CYS A 263 21.52 5.06 -5.93
N PRO A 264 22.71 5.18 -5.29
CA PRO A 264 22.87 5.89 -4.02
C PRO A 264 22.58 7.38 -4.12
N ASP A 265 23.10 8.03 -5.15
CA ASP A 265 22.94 9.46 -5.42
C ASP A 265 21.67 9.79 -6.22
N GLY A 266 20.92 8.75 -6.63
CA GLY A 266 19.73 8.86 -7.48
C GLY A 266 18.39 8.84 -6.73
N VAL A 267 18.33 8.42 -5.47
CA VAL A 267 17.04 8.16 -4.77
C VAL A 267 17.02 8.65 -3.32
N ASP A 268 16.12 9.59 -3.03
CA ASP A 268 15.81 10.07 -1.67
C ASP A 268 14.43 9.54 -1.21
N LEU A 269 14.43 8.68 -0.20
CA LEU A 269 13.22 8.04 0.36
C LEU A 269 12.53 8.83 1.49
N ASP A 270 13.11 9.93 1.96
CA ASP A 270 12.49 10.80 2.95
C ASP A 270 11.69 11.93 2.28
N ASN A 271 12.22 12.51 1.20
CA ASN A 271 11.47 13.45 0.36
C ASN A 271 10.61 12.76 -0.72
N TYR A 272 10.94 11.49 -1.06
CA TYR A 272 10.37 10.71 -2.17
C TYR A 272 10.72 11.28 -3.55
N THR A 273 11.94 11.79 -3.67
CA THR A 273 12.48 12.42 -4.88
C THR A 273 13.52 11.52 -5.55
N VAL A 274 13.60 11.64 -6.87
CA VAL A 274 14.59 10.94 -7.69
C VAL A 274 15.48 12.00 -8.34
N ASN A 275 16.79 11.83 -8.24
CA ASN A 275 17.76 12.63 -8.97
C ASN A 275 17.98 11.97 -10.34
N THR A 276 17.59 12.69 -11.40
CA THR A 276 17.61 12.19 -12.78
C THR A 276 19.01 12.14 -13.39
N ASP A 277 19.93 12.97 -12.90
CA ASP A 277 21.30 13.07 -13.42
C ASP A 277 22.17 11.85 -13.01
N SER A 278 21.59 10.94 -12.21
CA SER A 278 22.23 9.70 -11.74
C SER A 278 21.28 8.50 -11.82
N TRP A 279 20.24 8.59 -12.65
CA TRP A 279 19.25 7.52 -12.85
C TRP A 279 19.71 6.51 -13.91
N GLU A 280 19.46 5.22 -13.63
CA GLU A 280 19.94 4.10 -14.47
C GLU A 280 18.87 3.02 -14.72
N ASP A 281 17.59 3.29 -14.42
CA ASP A 281 16.44 2.34 -14.47
C ASP A 281 16.52 1.07 -13.59
N ILE A 282 17.70 0.64 -13.15
CA ILE A 282 17.93 -0.60 -12.38
C ILE A 282 17.08 -0.66 -11.10
N CYS A 283 16.85 0.49 -10.48
CA CYS A 283 15.94 0.74 -9.34
C CYS A 283 14.48 0.29 -9.60
N LEU A 284 13.95 0.36 -10.84
CA LEU A 284 12.66 -0.24 -11.21
C LEU A 284 12.71 -1.77 -11.07
N ALA A 285 13.79 -2.39 -11.54
CA ALA A 285 13.96 -3.84 -11.58
C ALA A 285 14.07 -4.47 -10.18
N VAL A 286 14.61 -3.74 -9.19
CA VAL A 286 14.74 -4.17 -7.78
C VAL A 286 13.62 -3.70 -6.85
N CYS A 287 12.71 -2.83 -7.32
CA CYS A 287 11.54 -2.43 -6.54
C CYS A 287 10.58 -3.63 -6.34
N PRO A 288 10.22 -4.01 -5.10
CA PRO A 288 9.35 -5.16 -4.85
C PRO A 288 7.85 -4.87 -5.07
N THR A 289 7.43 -3.63 -4.81
CA THR A 289 6.00 -3.21 -4.80
C THR A 289 5.57 -2.42 -6.04
N THR A 290 6.47 -2.19 -7.00
CA THR A 290 6.28 -1.27 -8.15
C THR A 290 6.02 0.20 -7.74
N ALA A 291 6.61 0.63 -6.62
CA ALA A 291 6.59 2.02 -6.17
C ALA A 291 7.40 2.96 -7.08
N MET A 292 8.49 2.46 -7.66
CA MET A 292 9.24 3.19 -8.69
C MET A 292 8.45 3.16 -10.00
N ARG A 293 8.22 4.32 -10.63
CA ARG A 293 7.50 4.47 -11.90
C ARG A 293 8.13 5.53 -12.80
N ILE A 294 8.00 5.32 -14.11
CA ILE A 294 8.17 6.33 -15.17
C ILE A 294 6.77 6.81 -15.59
N GLY A 295 6.62 8.09 -15.91
CA GLY A 295 5.47 8.63 -16.65
C GLY A 295 4.10 8.66 -15.94
N ALA A 296 3.24 9.59 -16.33
CA ALA A 296 1.94 9.79 -15.68
C ALA A 296 1.03 8.56 -15.85
N VAL A 297 0.40 8.12 -14.76
CA VAL A 297 -0.58 7.01 -14.78
C VAL A 297 -1.96 7.58 -15.05
N GLU A 298 -2.56 7.25 -16.19
CA GLU A 298 -3.96 7.58 -16.47
C GLU A 298 -4.91 6.80 -15.55
N LYS A 299 -5.81 7.50 -14.84
CA LYS A 299 -6.83 6.85 -14.00
C LYS A 299 -7.95 6.26 -14.86
N ILE A 300 -7.74 5.03 -15.35
CA ILE A 300 -8.74 4.27 -16.11
C ILE A 300 -9.95 3.96 -15.22
N SER A 301 -11.01 4.77 -15.33
CA SER A 301 -12.32 4.39 -14.81
C SER A 301 -12.85 3.21 -15.65
N LYS A 302 -13.42 2.19 -15.00
CA LYS A 302 -14.21 1.19 -15.74
C LYS A 302 -15.49 1.86 -16.24
N ILE A 303 -15.45 2.33 -17.48
CA ILE A 303 -16.61 2.83 -18.21
C ILE A 303 -17.64 1.70 -18.26
N THR A 304 -18.72 1.83 -17.50
CA THR A 304 -19.90 1.00 -17.66
C THR A 304 -20.92 1.70 -18.56
N ASP A 305 -21.86 0.93 -19.11
CA ASP A 305 -22.89 1.43 -20.02
C ASP A 305 -23.76 2.55 -19.41
N LYS A 306 -23.79 2.66 -18.08
CA LYS A 306 -24.60 3.61 -17.31
C LYS A 306 -23.77 4.56 -16.46
N CYS A 307 -24.28 5.77 -16.25
CA CYS A 307 -23.73 6.79 -15.38
C CYS A 307 -24.85 7.59 -14.70
N TYR A 308 -24.55 8.20 -13.55
CA TYR A 308 -25.48 9.08 -12.88
C TYR A 308 -25.62 10.41 -13.62
N ILE A 309 -26.84 10.93 -13.71
CA ILE A 309 -27.21 12.24 -14.26
C ILE A 309 -27.99 13.04 -13.22
N VAL A 310 -27.88 14.38 -13.27
CA VAL A 310 -28.68 15.27 -12.41
C VAL A 310 -29.89 15.77 -13.21
N ASN A 311 -31.08 15.63 -12.64
CA ASN A 311 -32.30 16.24 -13.16
C ASN A 311 -32.39 17.69 -12.67
N GLU A 312 -32.23 18.65 -13.57
CA GLU A 312 -32.16 20.08 -13.23
C GLU A 312 -33.49 20.65 -12.70
N ASP A 313 -34.63 20.16 -13.19
CA ASP A 313 -35.96 20.61 -12.78
C ASP A 313 -36.31 20.13 -11.36
N ALA A 314 -35.73 19.00 -10.93
CA ALA A 314 -35.88 18.46 -9.58
C ALA A 314 -34.77 18.94 -8.61
N CYS A 315 -33.64 19.44 -9.11
CA CYS A 315 -32.49 19.77 -8.27
C CYS A 315 -32.68 21.10 -7.52
N ILE A 316 -32.73 21.04 -6.19
CA ILE A 316 -32.80 22.24 -5.33
C ILE A 316 -31.45 22.96 -5.12
N GLY A 317 -30.41 22.60 -5.87
CA GLY A 317 -29.09 23.27 -5.83
C GLY A 317 -28.32 23.16 -4.49
N CYS A 318 -28.68 22.23 -3.60
CA CYS A 318 -28.13 22.12 -2.23
C CYS A 318 -26.64 21.72 -2.15
N ARG A 319 -26.04 21.24 -3.24
CA ARG A 319 -24.62 20.80 -3.36
C ARG A 319 -24.17 19.68 -2.42
N ILE A 320 -25.09 18.94 -1.79
CA ILE A 320 -24.74 17.75 -0.99
C ILE A 320 -24.00 16.73 -1.86
N CYS A 321 -24.55 16.40 -3.04
CA CYS A 321 -23.93 15.50 -4.02
C CYS A 321 -22.48 15.90 -4.40
N TYR A 322 -22.21 17.20 -4.58
CA TYR A 322 -20.87 17.74 -4.81
C TYR A 322 -19.95 17.51 -3.61
N LYS A 323 -20.42 17.80 -2.39
CA LYS A 323 -19.63 17.67 -1.15
C LYS A 323 -19.31 16.20 -0.79
N VAL A 324 -20.19 15.25 -1.10
CA VAL A 324 -19.97 13.82 -0.81
C VAL A 324 -19.23 13.07 -1.91
N CYS A 325 -18.89 13.74 -3.02
CA CYS A 325 -18.13 13.13 -4.11
C CYS A 325 -16.63 13.16 -3.78
N GLY A 326 -16.09 12.06 -3.25
CA GLY A 326 -14.65 11.89 -2.97
C GLY A 326 -13.76 11.72 -4.22
N VAL A 327 -14.19 12.21 -5.38
CA VAL A 327 -13.45 12.14 -6.66
C VAL A 327 -13.49 13.51 -7.31
N ASP A 328 -12.32 14.13 -7.44
CA ASP A 328 -12.16 15.48 -7.98
C ASP A 328 -12.71 15.62 -9.41
N ASP A 329 -13.16 16.83 -9.76
CA ASP A 329 -13.75 17.24 -11.05
C ASP A 329 -14.89 16.35 -11.61
N THR A 330 -15.39 15.41 -10.80
CA THR A 330 -16.44 14.46 -11.18
C THR A 330 -17.82 15.10 -11.12
N ILE A 331 -18.05 16.04 -10.19
CA ILE A 331 -19.28 16.82 -10.12
C ILE A 331 -18.91 18.29 -10.19
N ASN A 332 -19.39 18.98 -11.22
CA ASN A 332 -19.08 20.38 -11.50
C ASN A 332 -20.31 21.25 -11.23
N ILE A 333 -20.11 22.47 -10.74
CA ILE A 333 -21.20 23.43 -10.50
C ILE A 333 -21.30 24.39 -11.68
N SER A 334 -22.43 24.39 -12.38
CA SER A 334 -22.59 25.17 -13.60
C SER A 334 -22.50 26.68 -13.38
N SER A 335 -21.68 27.32 -14.22
CA SER A 335 -21.59 28.76 -14.43
C SER A 335 -22.91 29.34 -14.98
N GLU A 336 -23.67 28.55 -15.75
CA GLU A 336 -24.99 28.91 -16.26
C GLU A 336 -26.09 28.92 -15.18
N THR A 337 -26.35 27.78 -14.54
CA THR A 337 -27.55 27.58 -13.70
C THR A 337 -27.28 27.54 -12.20
N ARG A 338 -26.01 27.42 -11.79
CA ARG A 338 -25.56 27.06 -10.43
C ARG A 338 -25.95 25.64 -9.96
N MET A 339 -26.53 24.82 -10.83
CA MET A 339 -26.82 23.40 -10.57
C MET A 339 -25.59 22.51 -10.78
N PRO A 340 -25.47 21.38 -10.04
CA PRO A 340 -24.43 20.38 -10.27
C PRO A 340 -24.68 19.59 -11.57
N TYR A 341 -23.62 19.15 -12.23
CA TYR A 341 -23.64 18.18 -13.32
C TYR A 341 -22.47 17.21 -13.21
N ILE A 342 -22.62 15.99 -13.75
CA ILE A 342 -21.69 14.87 -13.54
C ILE A 342 -20.83 14.64 -14.79
N ASN A 343 -19.53 14.47 -14.58
CA ASN A 343 -18.55 14.14 -15.62
C ASN A 343 -18.40 12.60 -15.71
N PRO A 344 -18.95 11.92 -16.75
CA PRO A 344 -19.02 10.46 -16.80
C PRO A 344 -17.67 9.77 -17.03
N LYS A 345 -16.64 10.53 -17.48
CA LYS A 345 -15.28 10.04 -17.70
C LYS A 345 -14.56 9.79 -16.36
N LEU A 346 -14.81 10.64 -15.36
CA LEU A 346 -14.28 10.54 -13.99
C LEU A 346 -15.22 9.78 -13.03
N CYS A 347 -16.53 9.74 -13.31
CA CYS A 347 -17.52 9.15 -12.41
C CYS A 347 -17.30 7.65 -12.17
N VAL A 348 -16.86 7.31 -10.96
CA VAL A 348 -16.65 5.92 -10.48
C VAL A 348 -17.94 5.13 -10.22
N ARG A 349 -19.11 5.75 -10.43
CA ARG A 349 -20.45 5.16 -10.26
C ARG A 349 -20.72 4.53 -8.88
N CYS A 350 -20.09 5.02 -7.82
CA CYS A 350 -20.25 4.53 -6.43
C CYS A 350 -21.64 4.76 -5.81
N GLY A 351 -22.51 5.59 -6.41
CA GLY A 351 -23.87 5.83 -5.93
C GLY A 351 -24.01 6.77 -4.74
N LEU A 352 -22.91 7.23 -4.12
CA LEU A 352 -22.95 8.17 -2.98
C LEU A 352 -23.77 9.43 -3.30
N CYS A 353 -23.53 10.06 -4.46
CA CYS A 353 -24.26 11.25 -4.87
C CYS A 353 -25.77 11.03 -5.10
N TYR A 354 -26.18 9.80 -5.45
CA TYR A 354 -27.56 9.39 -5.62
C TYR A 354 -28.24 9.15 -4.25
N ASN A 355 -27.60 8.35 -3.39
CA ASN A 355 -28.10 8.03 -2.05
C ASN A 355 -28.25 9.28 -1.15
N GLU A 356 -27.30 10.21 -1.24
CA GLU A 356 -27.26 11.45 -0.44
C GLU A 356 -28.11 12.59 -1.03
N CYS A 357 -28.97 12.32 -2.03
CA CYS A 357 -29.81 13.33 -2.66
C CYS A 357 -31.15 13.49 -1.91
N PRO A 358 -31.37 14.56 -1.12
CA PRO A 358 -32.57 14.68 -0.26
C PRO A 358 -33.88 14.92 -1.03
N VAL A 359 -33.81 15.02 -2.37
CA VAL A 359 -34.93 15.28 -3.27
C VAL A 359 -34.98 14.29 -4.44
N ASN A 360 -34.16 13.23 -4.43
CA ASN A 360 -34.08 12.21 -5.48
C ASN A 360 -33.90 12.79 -6.91
N ALA A 361 -33.20 13.91 -7.05
CA ALA A 361 -32.98 14.62 -8.32
C ALA A 361 -31.78 14.08 -9.12
N ILE A 362 -31.39 12.83 -8.91
CA ILE A 362 -30.27 12.15 -9.55
C ILE A 362 -30.74 10.77 -9.98
N ASP A 363 -30.47 10.41 -11.23
CA ASP A 363 -30.94 9.17 -11.87
C ASP A 363 -29.76 8.40 -12.49
N LEU A 364 -29.91 7.08 -12.67
CA LEU A 364 -28.94 6.24 -13.37
C LEU A 364 -29.39 5.99 -14.82
N THR A 365 -28.72 6.63 -15.79
CA THR A 365 -29.06 6.58 -17.22
C THR A 365 -27.87 6.14 -18.06
N ASP A 366 -28.03 5.99 -19.37
CA ASP A 366 -26.94 5.52 -20.24
C ASP A 366 -25.82 6.56 -20.35
N THR A 367 -24.56 6.12 -20.22
CA THR A 367 -23.36 6.97 -20.14
C THR A 367 -23.27 8.00 -21.27
N LYS A 368 -23.68 7.64 -22.48
CA LYS A 368 -23.69 8.54 -23.66
C LYS A 368 -24.62 9.74 -23.50
N ILE A 369 -25.74 9.59 -22.78
CA ILE A 369 -26.68 10.69 -22.48
C ILE A 369 -26.01 11.67 -21.52
N VAL A 370 -25.35 11.14 -20.48
CA VAL A 370 -24.61 11.93 -19.49
C VAL A 370 -23.42 12.67 -20.13
N GLU A 371 -22.74 12.02 -21.08
CA GLU A 371 -21.59 12.58 -21.80
C GLU A 371 -22.00 13.76 -22.68
N ASN A 372 -22.99 13.58 -23.56
CA ASN A 372 -23.57 14.66 -24.36
C ASN A 372 -24.05 15.83 -23.48
N THR A 373 -24.70 15.53 -22.35
CA THR A 373 -25.18 16.54 -21.39
C THR A 373 -24.02 17.32 -20.75
N CYS A 374 -22.97 16.63 -20.34
CA CYS A 374 -21.76 17.22 -19.75
C CYS A 374 -21.02 18.13 -20.75
N GLU A 375 -20.85 17.70 -22.00
CA GLU A 375 -20.14 18.45 -23.03
C GLU A 375 -20.91 19.73 -23.44
N VAL A 376 -22.22 19.63 -23.64
CA VAL A 376 -23.10 20.81 -23.84
C VAL A 376 -23.00 21.77 -22.64
N ARG A 377 -22.88 21.25 -21.41
CA ARG A 377 -22.80 22.09 -20.21
C ARG A 377 -21.46 22.82 -20.08
N LYS A 378 -20.34 22.14 -20.36
CA LYS A 378 -19.01 22.76 -20.40
C LYS A 378 -18.94 23.89 -21.41
N ALA A 379 -19.36 23.65 -22.66
CA ALA A 379 -19.34 24.65 -23.72
C ALA A 379 -20.17 25.91 -23.35
N LYS A 380 -21.32 25.74 -22.70
CA LYS A 380 -22.12 26.86 -22.18
C LYS A 380 -21.46 27.60 -21.02
N ASP A 381 -20.89 26.86 -20.07
CA ASP A 381 -20.22 27.42 -18.89
C ASP A 381 -19.00 28.26 -19.30
N GLU A 382 -18.22 27.77 -20.27
CA GLU A 382 -17.09 28.43 -20.94
C GLU A 382 -17.52 29.70 -21.67
N PHE A 383 -18.49 29.60 -22.58
CA PHE A 383 -19.02 30.75 -23.32
C PHE A 383 -19.52 31.87 -22.40
N ARG A 384 -20.21 31.50 -21.30
CA ARG A 384 -20.64 32.46 -20.28
C ARG A 384 -19.47 33.06 -19.49
N ASN A 385 -18.38 32.33 -19.29
CA ASN A 385 -17.18 32.85 -18.63
C ASN A 385 -16.44 33.87 -19.51
N VAL A 386 -16.36 33.65 -20.83
CA VAL A 386 -15.85 34.65 -21.79
C VAL A 386 -16.69 35.93 -21.73
N ILE A 387 -18.02 35.82 -21.84
CA ILE A 387 -18.92 36.97 -21.73
C ILE A 387 -18.75 37.74 -20.41
N ARG A 388 -18.50 37.05 -19.29
CA ARG A 388 -18.19 37.71 -18.01
C ARG A 388 -16.88 38.50 -18.09
N GLN A 389 -15.82 37.92 -18.66
CA GLN A 389 -14.52 38.58 -18.79
C GLN A 389 -14.63 39.85 -19.66
N ASP A 390 -15.30 39.76 -20.81
CA ASP A 390 -15.56 40.89 -21.71
C ASP A 390 -16.32 42.03 -21.00
N LEU A 391 -17.38 41.70 -20.25
CA LEU A 391 -18.17 42.66 -19.49
C LEU A 391 -17.37 43.31 -18.35
N ASP A 392 -16.53 42.54 -17.65
CA ASP A 392 -15.68 43.02 -16.58
C ASP A 392 -14.58 43.97 -17.12
N GLU A 393 -14.00 43.65 -18.27
CA GLU A 393 -13.00 44.49 -18.94
C GLU A 393 -13.63 45.78 -19.50
N PHE A 394 -14.81 45.66 -20.14
CA PHE A 394 -15.58 46.82 -20.59
C PHE A 394 -15.95 47.74 -19.41
N SER A 395 -16.40 47.18 -18.28
CA SER A 395 -16.71 47.93 -17.06
C SER A 395 -15.51 48.69 -16.52
N LYS A 396 -14.34 48.03 -16.43
CA LYS A 396 -13.06 48.66 -16.01
C LYS A 396 -12.65 49.80 -16.95
N LYS A 397 -12.70 49.58 -18.27
CA LYS A 397 -12.42 50.60 -19.30
C LYS A 397 -13.37 51.79 -19.20
N TYR A 398 -14.68 51.55 -19.10
CA TYR A 398 -15.69 52.60 -18.97
C TYR A 398 -15.49 53.46 -17.72
N LEU A 399 -15.21 52.85 -16.57
CA LEU A 399 -14.95 53.58 -15.32
C LEU A 399 -13.67 54.42 -15.41
N ALA A 400 -12.60 53.91 -16.04
CA ALA A 400 -11.37 54.66 -16.26
C ALA A 400 -11.60 55.91 -17.14
N SER A 401 -12.24 55.74 -18.31
CA SER A 401 -12.57 56.87 -19.19
C SER A 401 -13.50 57.89 -18.53
N LYS A 402 -14.48 57.44 -17.73
CA LYS A 402 -15.38 58.34 -16.98
C LYS A 402 -14.62 59.20 -15.95
N LEU A 403 -13.65 58.62 -15.24
CA LEU A 403 -12.79 59.35 -14.30
C LEU A 403 -11.86 60.35 -15.02
N GLU A 404 -11.35 59.99 -16.21
CA GLU A 404 -10.50 60.86 -17.02
C GLU A 404 -11.27 62.06 -17.62
N ILE A 405 -12.50 61.83 -18.11
CA ILE A 405 -13.40 62.88 -18.57
C ILE A 405 -13.71 63.86 -17.43
N ASN A 406 -14.08 63.36 -16.24
CA ASN A 406 -14.35 64.21 -15.08
C ASN A 406 -13.16 65.09 -14.70
N LYS A 407 -11.95 64.51 -14.57
CA LYS A 407 -10.70 65.27 -14.30
C LYS A 407 -10.40 66.32 -15.37
N THR A 408 -10.80 66.07 -16.62
CA THR A 408 -10.60 67.00 -17.74
C THR A 408 -11.62 68.14 -17.70
N MET A 409 -12.88 67.86 -17.33
CA MET A 409 -13.89 68.89 -17.07
C MET A 409 -13.49 69.78 -15.90
N GLU A 410 -13.07 69.22 -14.76
CA GLU A 410 -12.58 69.97 -13.59
C GLU A 410 -11.43 70.93 -13.95
N LYS A 411 -10.42 70.43 -14.68
CA LYS A 411 -9.31 71.28 -15.18
C LYS A 411 -9.80 72.41 -16.10
N THR A 412 -10.78 72.13 -16.95
CA THR A 412 -11.32 73.12 -17.91
C THR A 412 -12.14 74.19 -17.19
N ILE A 413 -12.99 73.79 -16.25
CA ILE A 413 -13.79 74.68 -15.40
C ILE A 413 -12.86 75.59 -14.59
N ASN A 414 -11.87 75.04 -13.88
CA ASN A 414 -10.93 75.81 -13.08
C ASN A 414 -10.15 76.83 -13.94
N LYS A 415 -9.71 76.43 -15.15
CA LYS A 415 -9.03 77.31 -16.12
C LYS A 415 -9.94 78.39 -16.75
N SER A 416 -11.26 78.30 -16.56
CA SER A 416 -12.23 79.32 -16.99
C SER A 416 -12.72 80.24 -15.84
N ILE A 417 -12.25 79.99 -14.62
CA ILE A 417 -12.52 80.80 -13.42
C ILE A 417 -11.30 81.69 -13.06
N THR A 418 -10.12 81.34 -13.57
CA THR A 418 -8.86 82.11 -13.52
C THR A 418 -8.63 82.94 -14.78
#